data_AF-A0A0W0GKS1-F1
#
_entry.id   AF-A0A0W0GKS1-F1
#
_cell.length_a   1.000
_cell.length_b   1.000
_cell.length_c   1.000
_cell.angle_alpha   90.00
_cell.angle_beta   90.00
_cell.angle_gamma   90.00
#
_symmetry.space_group_name_H-M   'P 1'
#
loop_
_entity.id
_entity.type
_entity.pdbx_description
1 polymer ?
#
loop_
_entity_poly.entity_id
_entity_poly.type
_entity_poly.pdbx_seq_one_letter_code
_entity_poly.pdbx_strand_id
1 'polypeptide(L)'
;MFVKAAATEVLKKAQSPLHSKAIAERIIAAGFWTSDGKTPEATVSASLYSDIKKNGDKSAFVKAGPQTFALRDSSVKQNDNGAIPPDVGDSRKPTPTNAGFSFTDCAQKVLEEFGGKKPMHYKEITEKALAKGWLVTGGKTPEATMYAQVITEIKRQQKRGKRPRFVQYGRGYVGLSQWMGRGLAFQIEQHNHQVRQALRERLLAMKPAKFEELTSQLLAEMGFEMVEITKINGDGGIDVRGTLVVGDVVRIKMAVQVKKWKLKNNIQAPVVQQVRGSLGAHEQGLIITTSDFSLGAIKEAAQADKTPIALMNGEQLLILLMEHGIGVHRSTPDLFEIDEEYSMGVVK
;
A
#
# COMPACT_ATOMS: atom_id res chain seq x y z
N MET A 1 22.24 -27.94 7.32
CA MET A 1 20.78 -28.08 7.59
C MET A 1 20.03 -27.05 6.74
N PHE A 2 18.77 -27.28 6.33
CA PHE A 2 18.01 -26.22 5.64
C PHE A 2 17.65 -25.09 6.60
N VAL A 3 17.64 -23.84 6.11
CA VAL A 3 17.41 -22.60 6.88
C VAL A 3 16.20 -22.69 7.82
N LYS A 4 15.10 -23.33 7.39
CA LYS A 4 13.89 -23.50 8.20
C LYS A 4 14.10 -24.41 9.41
N ALA A 5 14.73 -25.56 9.22
CA ALA A 5 15.00 -26.50 10.31
C ALA A 5 15.95 -25.90 11.34
N ALA A 6 16.97 -25.17 10.88
CA ALA A 6 17.88 -24.43 11.75
C ALA A 6 17.16 -23.31 12.54
N ALA A 7 16.25 -22.57 11.89
CA ALA A 7 15.43 -21.55 12.54
C ALA A 7 14.47 -22.13 13.59
N THR A 8 13.90 -23.31 13.35
CA THR A 8 13.08 -24.03 14.33
C THR A 8 13.87 -24.31 15.61
N GLU A 9 15.09 -24.85 15.50
CA GLU A 9 15.92 -25.15 16.67
C GLU A 9 16.31 -23.90 17.45
N VAL A 10 16.67 -22.81 16.75
CA VAL A 10 17.02 -21.54 17.40
C VAL A 10 15.82 -20.93 18.11
N LEU A 11 14.64 -20.93 17.49
CA LEU A 11 13.42 -20.38 18.10
C LEU A 11 12.90 -21.27 19.24
N LYS A 12 13.05 -22.59 19.14
CA LYS A 12 12.71 -23.54 20.21
C LYS A 12 13.58 -23.33 21.45
N LYS A 13 14.89 -23.12 21.26
CA LYS A 13 15.83 -22.79 22.35
C LYS A 13 15.56 -21.41 22.95
N ALA A 14 15.13 -20.45 22.14
CA ALA A 14 14.89 -19.09 22.59
C ALA A 14 13.58 -18.92 23.38
N GLN A 15 12.59 -19.80 23.17
CA GLN A 15 11.25 -19.76 23.78
C GLN A 15 10.57 -18.37 23.75
N SER A 16 11.00 -17.51 22.83
CA SER A 16 10.59 -16.12 22.71
C SER A 16 10.77 -15.67 21.26
N PRO A 17 10.01 -14.65 20.81
CA PRO A 17 10.17 -14.13 19.46
C PRO A 17 11.56 -13.52 19.24
N LEU A 18 12.22 -13.90 18.16
CA LEU A 18 13.52 -13.38 17.78
C LEU A 18 13.47 -12.61 16.46
N HIS A 19 14.25 -11.53 16.39
CA HIS A 19 14.46 -10.80 15.15
C HIS A 19 15.28 -11.64 14.15
N SER A 20 15.02 -11.51 12.85
CA SER A 20 15.66 -12.24 11.75
C SER A 20 17.18 -12.24 11.84
N LYS A 21 17.75 -11.08 12.17
CA LYS A 21 19.19 -10.90 12.44
C LYS A 21 19.70 -11.81 13.56
N ALA A 22 19.05 -11.81 14.71
CA ALA A 22 19.42 -12.67 15.83
C ALA A 22 19.22 -14.16 15.51
N ILE A 23 18.21 -14.52 14.72
CA ILE A 23 18.02 -15.89 14.25
C ILE A 23 19.18 -16.29 13.33
N ALA A 24 19.55 -15.46 12.35
CA ALA A 24 20.64 -15.73 11.42
C ALA A 24 22.00 -15.87 12.13
N GLU A 25 22.33 -14.95 13.04
CA GLU A 25 23.54 -15.00 13.86
C GLU A 25 23.62 -16.30 14.67
N ARG A 26 22.52 -16.70 15.32
CA ARG A 26 22.47 -17.94 16.13
C ARG A 26 22.51 -19.21 15.29
N ILE A 27 21.91 -19.21 14.10
CA ILE A 27 21.97 -20.33 13.16
C ILE A 27 23.42 -20.55 12.68
N ILE A 28 24.14 -19.47 12.35
CA ILE A 28 25.53 -19.51 11.90
C ILE A 28 26.45 -19.89 13.06
N ALA A 29 26.29 -19.26 14.23
CA ALA A 29 27.10 -19.56 15.41
C ALA A 29 26.94 -21.00 15.91
N ALA A 30 25.77 -21.61 15.72
CA ALA A 30 25.52 -23.01 16.05
C ALA A 30 25.98 -23.99 14.95
N GLY A 31 26.54 -23.50 13.83
CA GLY A 31 26.99 -24.33 12.71
C GLY A 31 25.86 -25.03 11.94
N PHE A 32 24.60 -24.62 12.15
CA PHE A 32 23.46 -25.31 11.54
C PHE A 32 23.28 -24.96 10.06
N TRP A 33 23.75 -23.78 9.64
CA TRP A 33 23.73 -23.34 8.25
C TRP A 33 24.82 -22.27 8.02
N THR A 34 25.47 -22.36 6.86
CA THR A 34 26.45 -21.40 6.37
C THR A 34 25.83 -20.55 5.26
N SER A 35 26.21 -19.27 5.19
CA SER A 35 25.75 -18.36 4.14
C SER A 35 26.91 -17.94 3.26
N ASP A 36 26.75 -18.07 1.95
CA ASP A 36 27.70 -17.53 0.95
C ASP A 36 27.37 -16.06 0.59
N GLY A 37 26.28 -15.51 1.13
CA GLY A 37 25.77 -14.19 0.81
C GLY A 37 26.11 -13.12 1.86
N LYS A 38 26.15 -11.85 1.43
CA LYS A 38 26.49 -10.69 2.28
C LYS A 38 25.43 -10.34 3.35
N THR A 39 24.22 -10.90 3.26
CA THR A 39 23.09 -10.57 4.15
C THR A 39 22.33 -11.83 4.60
N PRO A 40 22.90 -12.64 5.49
CA PRO A 40 22.30 -13.90 5.95
C PRO A 40 20.91 -13.73 6.60
N GLU A 41 20.67 -12.60 7.27
CA GLU A 41 19.40 -12.23 7.88
C GLU A 41 18.26 -12.02 6.86
N ALA A 42 18.59 -11.57 5.65
CA ALA A 42 17.62 -11.42 4.57
C ALA A 42 17.20 -12.80 4.03
N THR A 43 18.14 -13.73 3.91
CA THR A 43 17.87 -15.12 3.50
C THR A 43 17.00 -15.85 4.53
N VAL A 44 17.33 -15.71 5.82
CA VAL A 44 16.54 -16.30 6.91
C VAL A 44 15.13 -15.72 6.95
N SER A 45 14.98 -14.39 6.91
CA SER A 45 13.66 -13.76 6.92
C SER A 45 12.81 -14.12 5.69
N ALA A 46 13.39 -14.11 4.49
CA ALA A 46 12.70 -14.49 3.25
C ALA A 46 12.18 -15.94 3.29
N SER A 47 12.99 -16.86 3.83
CA SER A 47 12.60 -18.27 4.01
C SER A 47 11.42 -18.42 4.97
N LEU A 48 11.45 -17.72 6.12
CA LEU A 48 10.38 -17.76 7.12
C LEU A 48 9.10 -17.09 6.63
N TYR A 49 9.19 -15.93 5.95
CA TYR A 49 8.04 -15.28 5.33
C TYR A 49 7.40 -16.14 4.25
N SER A 50 8.21 -16.78 3.40
CA SER A 50 7.70 -17.65 2.34
C SER A 50 6.99 -18.87 2.91
N ASP A 51 7.48 -19.42 4.03
CA ASP A 51 6.83 -20.53 4.72
C ASP A 51 5.49 -20.12 5.32
N ILE A 52 5.44 -19.00 6.04
CA ILE A 52 4.20 -18.47 6.64
C ILE A 52 3.18 -18.13 5.53
N LYS A 53 3.61 -17.55 4.41
CA LYS A 53 2.73 -17.21 3.29
C LYS A 53 2.19 -18.45 2.58
N LYS A 54 3.02 -19.51 2.44
CA LYS A 54 2.65 -20.74 1.75
C LYS A 54 1.77 -21.65 2.61
N ASN A 55 2.06 -21.74 3.91
CA ASN A 55 1.47 -22.72 4.82
C ASN A 55 0.45 -22.13 5.81
N GLY A 56 0.37 -20.81 5.95
CA GLY A 56 -0.61 -20.14 6.81
C GLY A 56 -0.57 -20.63 8.25
N ASP A 57 -1.71 -21.09 8.77
CA ASP A 57 -1.82 -21.64 10.13
C ASP A 57 -1.15 -23.00 10.33
N LYS A 58 -0.78 -23.69 9.23
CA LYS A 58 0.02 -24.92 9.26
C LYS A 58 1.53 -24.65 9.33
N SER A 59 1.95 -23.39 9.23
CA SER A 59 3.37 -23.05 9.42
C SER A 59 3.75 -23.18 10.89
N ALA A 60 4.90 -23.80 11.15
CA ALA A 60 5.51 -23.84 12.47
C ALA A 60 5.92 -22.44 12.98
N PHE A 61 5.94 -21.44 12.10
CA PHE A 61 6.36 -20.08 12.42
C PHE A 61 5.17 -19.12 12.47
N VAL A 62 5.28 -18.12 13.33
CA VAL A 62 4.38 -16.95 13.36
C VAL A 62 5.18 -15.67 13.28
N LYS A 63 4.59 -14.65 12.65
CA LYS A 63 5.15 -13.31 12.63
C LYS A 63 4.74 -12.57 13.90
N ALA A 64 5.69 -12.36 14.79
CA ALA A 64 5.50 -11.65 16.06
C ALA A 64 5.75 -10.13 15.96
N GLY A 65 6.38 -9.66 14.87
CA GLY A 65 6.67 -8.24 14.65
C GLY A 65 7.39 -7.97 13.33
N PRO A 66 7.81 -6.72 13.04
CA PRO A 66 8.65 -6.40 11.89
C PRO A 66 9.94 -7.22 11.94
N GLN A 67 10.11 -8.14 10.99
CA GLN A 67 11.24 -9.07 10.95
C GLN A 67 11.43 -9.96 12.20
N THR A 68 10.41 -10.09 13.06
CA THR A 68 10.46 -10.90 14.28
C THR A 68 9.57 -12.14 14.13
N PHE A 69 10.11 -13.31 14.46
CA PHE A 69 9.48 -14.60 14.27
C PHE A 69 9.47 -15.40 15.58
N ALA A 70 8.44 -16.22 15.78
CA ALA A 70 8.35 -17.17 16.88
C ALA A 70 7.85 -18.53 16.38
N LEU A 71 7.98 -19.57 17.20
CA LEU A 71 7.31 -20.84 16.92
C LEU A 71 5.83 -20.74 17.31
N ARG A 72 4.98 -21.37 16.51
CA ARG A 72 3.57 -21.55 16.80
C ARG A 72 3.46 -22.67 17.82
N ASP A 73 3.00 -22.37 19.04
CA ASP A 73 2.87 -23.34 20.12
C ASP A 73 2.09 -24.59 19.66
N SER A 74 2.79 -25.72 19.58
CA SER A 74 2.20 -27.00 19.25
C SER A 74 1.66 -27.66 20.51
N SER A 75 0.48 -27.23 20.95
CA SER A 75 -0.35 -28.02 21.86
C SER A 75 -1.79 -28.03 21.35
N VAL A 76 -2.06 -28.89 20.36
CA VAL A 76 -3.42 -29.25 19.98
C VAL A 76 -3.84 -30.43 20.85
N LYS A 77 -4.86 -30.25 21.69
CA LYS A 77 -5.89 -31.26 21.88
C LYS A 77 -7.27 -30.58 21.90
N GLN A 78 -8.15 -31.11 21.05
CA GLN A 78 -9.56 -30.79 20.94
C GLN A 78 -10.31 -31.14 22.24
N ASN A 79 -11.37 -30.40 22.55
CA ASN A 79 -12.66 -30.98 22.90
C ASN A 79 -13.79 -29.92 22.84
N ASP A 80 -14.90 -30.34 22.25
CA ASP A 80 -16.22 -29.72 22.34
C ASP A 80 -16.76 -29.75 23.78
N ASN A 81 -17.36 -28.64 24.22
CA ASN A 81 -18.70 -28.55 24.84
C ASN A 81 -18.86 -27.24 25.62
N GLY A 82 -20.03 -26.63 25.49
CA GLY A 82 -20.36 -25.33 26.05
C GLY A 82 -20.59 -25.30 27.56
N ALA A 83 -20.29 -24.15 28.16
CA ALA A 83 -20.98 -23.55 29.32
C ALA A 83 -20.36 -22.16 29.61
N ILE A 84 -21.18 -21.21 30.05
CA ILE A 84 -20.82 -19.92 30.68
C ILE A 84 -21.36 -19.98 32.13
N PRO A 85 -20.91 -19.17 33.12
CA PRO A 85 -19.60 -18.98 33.80
C PRO A 85 -19.69 -19.45 35.29
N PRO A 86 -18.77 -19.09 36.23
CA PRO A 86 -18.90 -17.83 36.97
C PRO A 86 -17.57 -17.13 37.35
N ASP A 87 -17.75 -15.98 38.00
CA ASP A 87 -16.86 -14.85 38.30
C ASP A 87 -15.89 -15.04 39.51
N VAL A 88 -14.93 -14.11 39.59
CA VAL A 88 -14.05 -13.63 40.69
C VAL A 88 -12.82 -14.44 41.12
N GLY A 89 -11.64 -13.82 40.99
CA GLY A 89 -10.42 -14.23 41.72
C GLY A 89 -9.10 -13.64 41.22
N ASP A 90 -8.79 -12.43 41.67
CA ASP A 90 -7.58 -11.62 41.42
C ASP A 90 -6.23 -12.35 41.70
N SER A 91 -5.24 -12.15 40.83
CA SER A 91 -3.81 -12.18 41.21
C SER A 91 -2.95 -11.44 40.16
N ARG A 92 -2.93 -10.11 40.25
CA ARG A 92 -1.89 -9.27 39.64
C ARG A 92 -0.58 -9.38 40.43
N LYS A 93 0.55 -9.53 39.71
CA LYS A 93 1.73 -8.59 39.62
C LYS A 93 3.06 -9.32 39.35
N PRO A 94 4.11 -8.66 38.79
CA PRO A 94 4.26 -7.21 38.61
C PRO A 94 4.43 -6.72 37.17
N THR A 95 3.62 -5.72 36.84
CA THR A 95 3.82 -4.75 35.76
C THR A 95 5.07 -3.91 36.05
N PRO A 96 5.92 -3.60 35.05
CA PRO A 96 6.77 -2.43 35.11
C PRO A 96 5.87 -1.19 34.99
N THR A 97 5.78 -0.44 36.07
CA THR A 97 5.09 0.83 36.22
C THR A 97 5.58 1.88 35.22
N ASN A 98 4.87 2.00 34.10
CA ASN A 98 4.26 3.23 33.60
C ASN A 98 3.31 2.88 32.45
N ALA A 99 2.00 2.99 32.69
CA ALA A 99 0.96 2.72 31.69
C ALA A 99 0.89 3.85 30.66
N GLY A 100 1.84 3.88 29.72
CA GLY A 100 1.80 4.75 28.55
C GLY A 100 0.80 4.24 27.52
N PHE A 101 0.10 5.14 26.84
CA PHE A 101 -0.76 4.80 25.71
C PHE A 101 0.10 4.25 24.55
N SER A 102 -0.48 3.42 23.67
CA SER A 102 0.20 3.02 22.43
C SER A 102 0.43 4.25 21.53
N PHE A 103 1.35 4.19 20.55
CA PHE A 103 1.59 5.34 19.67
C PHE A 103 0.31 5.78 18.95
N THR A 104 -0.49 4.86 18.41
CA THR A 104 -1.72 5.25 17.72
C THR A 104 -2.78 5.75 18.68
N ASP A 105 -2.87 5.25 19.91
CA ASP A 105 -3.80 5.79 20.90
C ASP A 105 -3.35 7.18 21.41
N CYS A 106 -2.04 7.41 21.55
CA CYS A 106 -1.47 8.73 21.80
C CYS A 106 -1.83 9.71 20.67
N ALA A 107 -1.62 9.29 19.41
CA ALA A 107 -1.95 10.11 18.25
C ALA A 107 -3.43 10.48 18.23
N GLN A 108 -4.30 9.52 18.52
CA GLN A 108 -5.74 9.77 18.60
C GLN A 108 -6.05 10.80 19.68
N LYS A 109 -5.53 10.59 20.89
CA LYS A 109 -5.80 11.47 22.03
C LYS A 109 -5.28 12.90 21.81
N VAL A 110 -4.08 13.04 21.25
CA VAL A 110 -3.53 14.36 20.90
C VAL A 110 -4.38 15.06 19.85
N LEU A 111 -4.82 14.34 18.82
CA LEU A 111 -5.70 14.92 17.82
C LEU A 111 -7.05 15.31 18.45
N GLU A 112 -7.63 14.49 19.33
CA GLU A 112 -8.90 14.81 20.02
C GLU A 112 -8.80 16.05 20.90
N GLU A 113 -7.72 16.20 21.66
CA GLU A 113 -7.55 17.30 22.63
C GLU A 113 -7.02 18.59 21.97
N PHE A 114 -6.13 18.48 20.98
CA PHE A 114 -5.41 19.61 20.40
C PHE A 114 -5.68 19.86 18.92
N GLY A 115 -6.30 18.91 18.22
CA GLY A 115 -6.48 19.01 16.78
C GLY A 115 -7.50 20.06 16.35
N GLY A 116 -8.49 20.40 17.18
CA GLY A 116 -9.49 21.43 16.83
C GLY A 116 -10.23 21.15 15.51
N LYS A 117 -10.37 19.87 15.13
CA LYS A 117 -10.88 19.40 13.82
C LYS A 117 -10.02 19.78 12.60
N LYS A 118 -8.76 20.20 12.81
CA LYS A 118 -7.76 20.45 11.77
C LYS A 118 -6.68 19.35 11.80
N PRO A 119 -6.14 18.93 10.65
CA PRO A 119 -5.01 18.00 10.61
C PRO A 119 -3.78 18.57 11.34
N MET A 120 -3.03 17.72 12.03
CA MET A 120 -1.80 18.08 12.74
C MET A 120 -0.61 17.32 12.14
N HIS A 121 0.56 17.96 12.08
CA HIS A 121 1.77 17.31 11.59
C HIS A 121 2.25 16.24 12.58
N TYR A 122 2.70 15.09 12.09
CA TYR A 122 3.08 13.95 12.97
C TYR A 122 4.16 14.27 14.01
N LYS A 123 5.07 15.20 13.70
CA LYS A 123 6.07 15.68 14.67
C LYS A 123 5.42 16.39 15.85
N GLU A 124 4.52 17.33 15.57
CA GLU A 124 3.77 18.05 16.59
C GLU A 124 2.87 17.12 17.41
N ILE A 125 2.24 16.12 16.75
CA ILE A 125 1.47 15.08 17.45
C ILE A 125 2.36 14.34 18.46
N THR A 126 3.58 13.99 18.04
CA THR A 126 4.54 13.25 18.87
C THR A 126 5.05 14.11 20.02
N GLU A 127 5.42 15.36 19.74
CA GLU A 127 5.88 16.33 20.74
C GLU A 127 4.82 16.55 21.83
N LYS A 128 3.56 16.79 21.45
CA LYS A 128 2.46 16.94 22.42
C LYS A 128 2.21 15.66 23.21
N ALA A 129 2.31 14.48 22.58
CA ALA A 129 2.16 13.20 23.28
C ALA A 129 3.26 12.95 24.33
N LEU A 130 4.51 13.33 24.01
CA LEU A 130 5.65 13.26 24.93
C LEU A 130 5.52 14.30 26.05
N ALA A 131 5.18 15.55 25.71
CA ALA A 131 5.02 16.64 26.66
C ALA A 131 3.92 16.37 27.70
N LYS A 132 2.86 15.67 27.30
CA LYS A 132 1.78 15.23 28.21
C LYS A 132 2.10 13.93 28.96
N GLY A 133 3.25 13.31 28.71
CA GLY A 133 3.64 12.02 29.30
C GLY A 133 2.76 10.84 28.86
N TRP A 134 1.94 10.99 27.81
CA TRP A 134 1.10 9.91 27.30
C TRP A 134 1.89 8.89 26.50
N LEU A 135 2.91 9.37 25.78
CA LEU A 135 3.84 8.54 25.04
C LEU A 135 5.13 8.38 25.84
N VAL A 136 5.51 7.13 26.11
CA VAL A 136 6.80 6.79 26.71
C VAL A 136 7.55 5.89 25.74
N THR A 137 8.75 6.30 25.33
CA THR A 137 9.54 5.54 24.37
C THR A 137 11.02 5.78 24.57
N GLY A 138 11.83 4.71 24.47
CA GLY A 138 13.29 4.77 24.46
C GLY A 138 13.88 4.83 23.03
N GLY A 139 13.04 4.96 22.01
CA GLY A 139 13.48 5.04 20.62
C GLY A 139 14.09 6.42 20.29
N LYS A 140 15.11 6.44 19.42
CA LYS A 140 15.81 7.68 19.03
C LYS A 140 14.98 8.61 18.13
N THR A 141 13.95 8.08 17.45
CA THR A 141 13.10 8.81 16.49
C THR A 141 11.62 8.49 16.75
N PRO A 142 11.06 8.96 17.87
CA PRO A 142 9.67 8.68 18.24
C PRO A 142 8.67 9.19 17.19
N GLU A 143 8.96 10.29 16.51
CA GLU A 143 8.12 10.90 15.50
C GLU A 143 8.01 10.05 14.23
N ALA A 144 9.12 9.47 13.76
CA ALA A 144 9.10 8.53 12.64
C ALA A 144 8.30 7.26 12.99
N THR A 145 8.45 6.79 14.23
CA THR A 145 7.71 5.62 14.74
C THR A 145 6.22 5.91 14.83
N MET A 146 5.85 7.07 15.37
CA MET A 146 4.47 7.57 15.44
C MET A 146 3.82 7.55 14.06
N TYR A 147 4.47 8.20 13.09
CA TYR A 147 3.94 8.31 11.74
C TYR A 147 3.80 6.94 11.07
N ALA A 148 4.83 6.09 11.16
CA ALA A 148 4.79 4.76 10.58
C ALA A 148 3.65 3.90 11.15
N GLN A 149 3.40 3.97 12.46
CA GLN A 149 2.32 3.21 13.10
C GLN A 149 0.94 3.71 12.68
N VAL A 150 0.74 5.03 12.61
CA VAL A 150 -0.50 5.64 12.11
C VAL A 150 -0.76 5.22 10.65
N ILE A 151 0.21 5.36 9.76
CA ILE A 151 0.05 4.99 8.33
C ILE A 151 -0.20 3.48 8.17
N THR A 152 0.50 2.64 8.95
CA THR A 152 0.30 1.18 8.93
C THR A 152 -1.11 0.81 9.37
N GLU A 153 -1.65 1.47 10.39
CA GLU A 153 -3.01 1.27 10.83
C GLU A 153 -4.03 1.67 9.75
N ILE A 154 -3.84 2.82 9.10
CA ILE A 154 -4.70 3.28 7.99
C ILE A 154 -4.78 2.21 6.90
N LYS A 155 -3.63 1.77 6.39
CA LYS A 155 -3.55 0.74 5.34
C LYS A 155 -4.20 -0.59 5.77
N ARG A 156 -3.96 -1.00 7.02
CA ARG A 156 -4.53 -2.23 7.60
C ARG A 156 -6.06 -2.19 7.64
N GLN A 157 -6.65 -1.07 8.04
CA GLN A 157 -8.11 -0.92 8.12
C GLN A 157 -8.75 -0.84 6.73
N GLN A 158 -8.15 -0.09 5.79
CA GLN A 158 -8.61 0.00 4.40
C GLN A 158 -8.64 -1.38 3.71
N LYS A 159 -7.58 -2.18 3.88
CA LYS A 159 -7.53 -3.55 3.32
C LYS A 159 -8.63 -4.46 3.86
N ARG A 160 -9.12 -4.18 5.07
CA ARG A 160 -10.22 -4.92 5.72
C ARG A 160 -11.60 -4.37 5.36
N GLY A 161 -11.69 -3.38 4.47
CA GLY A 161 -12.94 -2.69 4.14
C GLY A 161 -13.52 -1.88 5.31
N LYS A 162 -12.70 -1.58 6.33
CA LYS A 162 -13.12 -0.82 7.52
C LYS A 162 -12.67 0.63 7.38
N ARG A 163 -13.47 1.56 7.92
CA ARG A 163 -13.08 2.97 8.01
C ARG A 163 -11.93 3.12 9.02
N PRO A 164 -10.75 3.63 8.62
CA PRO A 164 -9.65 3.87 9.55
C PRO A 164 -10.02 4.91 10.61
N ARG A 165 -9.32 4.94 11.75
CA ARG A 165 -9.43 6.01 12.76
C ARG A 165 -8.78 7.33 12.31
N PHE A 166 -7.80 7.25 11.41
CA PHE A 166 -6.99 8.37 10.93
C PHE A 166 -7.14 8.59 9.42
N VAL A 167 -6.88 9.82 8.99
CA VAL A 167 -6.77 10.23 7.60
C VAL A 167 -5.42 10.89 7.39
N GLN A 168 -4.75 10.54 6.30
CA GLN A 168 -3.51 11.17 5.87
C GLN A 168 -3.81 12.28 4.86
N TYR A 169 -3.31 13.50 5.11
CA TYR A 169 -3.54 14.68 4.26
C TYR A 169 -2.33 15.03 3.36
N GLY A 170 -1.30 14.17 3.36
CA GLY A 170 -0.02 14.41 2.68
C GLY A 170 0.99 15.16 3.56
N ARG A 171 2.27 15.16 3.15
CA ARG A 171 3.38 15.88 3.83
C ARG A 171 3.46 15.67 5.35
N GLY A 172 3.11 14.49 5.86
CA GLY A 172 3.17 14.19 7.30
C GLY A 172 1.95 14.61 8.12
N TYR A 173 0.92 15.22 7.53
CA TYR A 173 -0.29 15.64 8.25
C TYR A 173 -1.27 14.49 8.44
N VAL A 174 -1.78 14.39 9.67
CA VAL A 174 -2.72 13.36 10.13
C VAL A 174 -3.92 14.04 10.79
N GLY A 175 -5.12 13.56 10.49
CA GLY A 175 -6.33 13.94 11.23
C GLY A 175 -7.19 12.73 11.58
N LEU A 176 -8.28 12.94 12.32
CA LEU A 176 -9.19 11.86 12.71
C LEU A 176 -10.32 11.69 11.71
N SER A 177 -10.65 10.44 11.42
CA SER A 177 -11.74 10.09 10.53
C SER A 177 -13.12 10.51 11.04
N GLN A 178 -13.26 10.71 12.35
CA GLN A 178 -14.48 11.25 12.96
C GLN A 178 -14.69 12.74 12.65
N TRP A 179 -13.64 13.47 12.29
CA TRP A 179 -13.77 14.83 11.76
C TRP A 179 -14.31 14.85 10.34
N MET A 180 -14.17 13.76 9.60
CA MET A 180 -14.74 13.60 8.26
C MET A 180 -16.27 13.45 8.26
N GLY A 181 -16.97 14.04 9.23
CA GLY A 181 -18.41 14.30 9.18
C GLY A 181 -18.74 15.79 8.98
N ARG A 182 -17.77 16.72 9.16
CA ARG A 182 -17.94 18.17 8.96
C ARG A 182 -16.57 18.82 8.64
N GLY A 183 -16.47 19.63 7.58
CA GLY A 183 -15.29 20.47 7.27
C GLY A 183 -14.82 20.41 5.81
N LEU A 184 -14.00 21.38 5.40
CA LEU A 184 -13.55 21.60 4.01
C LEU A 184 -12.92 20.35 3.37
N ALA A 185 -12.08 19.62 4.10
CA ALA A 185 -11.39 18.47 3.51
C ALA A 185 -12.33 17.28 3.22
N PHE A 186 -13.41 17.11 4.00
CA PHE A 186 -14.45 16.12 3.70
C PHE A 186 -15.29 16.55 2.48
N GLN A 187 -15.60 17.85 2.38
CA GLN A 187 -16.27 18.42 1.20
C GLN A 187 -15.41 18.23 -0.06
N ILE A 188 -14.09 18.45 0.03
CA ILE A 188 -13.15 18.19 -1.06
C ILE A 188 -13.14 16.72 -1.45
N GLU A 189 -13.06 15.78 -0.50
CA GLU A 189 -13.04 14.35 -0.87
C GLU A 189 -14.39 13.88 -1.42
N GLN A 190 -15.52 14.34 -0.89
CA GLN A 190 -16.84 14.07 -1.45
C GLN A 190 -16.97 14.63 -2.86
N HIS A 191 -16.53 15.87 -3.07
CA HIS A 191 -16.51 16.49 -4.38
C HIS A 191 -15.61 15.72 -5.35
N ASN A 192 -14.38 15.39 -4.95
CA ASN A 192 -13.46 14.58 -5.74
C ASN A 192 -14.04 13.21 -6.09
N HIS A 193 -14.74 12.56 -5.15
CA HIS A 193 -15.46 11.32 -5.42
C HIS A 193 -16.57 11.51 -6.45
N GLN A 194 -17.37 12.58 -6.35
CA GLN A 194 -18.40 12.89 -7.36
C GLN A 194 -17.79 13.18 -8.73
N VAL A 195 -16.67 13.93 -8.78
CA VAL A 195 -15.92 14.21 -10.01
C VAL A 195 -15.38 12.91 -10.62
N ARG A 196 -14.84 11.99 -9.82
CA ARG A 196 -14.39 10.65 -10.30
C ARG A 196 -15.54 9.88 -10.96
N GLN A 197 -16.71 9.87 -10.35
CA GLN A 197 -17.89 9.19 -10.92
C GLN A 197 -18.34 9.86 -12.22
N ALA A 198 -18.44 11.20 -12.24
CA ALA A 198 -18.81 11.95 -13.44
C ALA A 198 -17.80 11.76 -14.59
N LEU A 199 -16.49 11.76 -14.28
CA LEU A 199 -15.45 11.49 -15.27
C LEU A 199 -15.59 10.09 -15.84
N ARG A 200 -15.82 9.08 -14.99
CA ARG A 200 -16.06 7.70 -15.42
C ARG A 200 -17.25 7.58 -16.37
N GLU A 201 -18.38 8.20 -16.04
CA GLU A 201 -19.57 8.20 -16.90
C GLU A 201 -19.28 8.82 -18.27
N ARG A 202 -18.53 9.93 -18.31
CA ARG A 202 -18.10 10.57 -19.56
C ARG A 202 -17.20 9.66 -20.39
N LEU A 203 -16.23 8.97 -19.77
CA LEU A 203 -15.37 8.01 -20.47
C LEU A 203 -16.18 6.87 -21.11
N LEU A 204 -17.20 6.38 -20.41
CA LEU A 204 -18.04 5.29 -20.90
C LEU A 204 -18.98 5.74 -22.03
N ALA A 205 -19.48 6.98 -21.97
CA ALA A 205 -20.34 7.58 -22.99
C ALA A 205 -19.56 8.01 -24.25
N MET A 206 -18.26 8.27 -24.15
CA MET A 206 -17.39 8.70 -25.25
C MET A 206 -17.31 7.66 -26.39
N LYS A 207 -17.17 8.11 -27.65
CA LYS A 207 -16.96 7.23 -28.80
C LYS A 207 -15.59 6.51 -28.72
N PRO A 208 -15.45 5.26 -29.18
CA PRO A 208 -14.17 4.51 -29.12
C PRO A 208 -12.95 5.28 -29.64
N ALA A 209 -13.03 5.88 -30.83
CA ALA A 209 -11.94 6.67 -31.40
C ALA A 209 -11.51 7.86 -30.53
N LYS A 210 -12.46 8.52 -29.84
CA LYS A 210 -12.14 9.61 -28.90
C LYS A 210 -11.47 9.10 -27.62
N PHE A 211 -11.79 7.87 -27.21
CA PHE A 211 -11.15 7.22 -26.07
C PHE A 211 -9.71 6.80 -26.38
N GLU A 212 -9.45 6.34 -27.60
CA GLU A 212 -8.08 6.09 -28.09
C GLU A 212 -7.25 7.38 -28.14
N GLU A 213 -7.81 8.48 -28.64
CA GLU A 213 -7.17 9.81 -28.64
C GLU A 213 -6.83 10.27 -27.22
N LEU A 214 -7.78 10.18 -26.29
CA LEU A 214 -7.57 10.50 -24.88
C LEU A 214 -6.47 9.64 -24.25
N THR A 215 -6.45 8.35 -24.56
CA THR A 215 -5.44 7.42 -24.02
C THR A 215 -4.07 7.74 -24.60
N SER A 216 -3.99 8.12 -25.87
CA SER A 216 -2.75 8.56 -26.51
C SER A 216 -2.21 9.85 -25.87
N GLN A 217 -3.10 10.81 -25.57
CA GLN A 217 -2.74 12.01 -24.82
C GLN A 217 -2.19 11.65 -23.43
N LEU A 218 -2.85 10.74 -22.69
CA LEU A 218 -2.36 10.29 -21.39
C LEU A 218 -0.97 9.65 -21.49
N LEU A 219 -0.74 8.79 -22.49
CA LEU A 219 0.56 8.15 -22.68
C LEU A 219 1.66 9.20 -22.97
N ALA A 220 1.38 10.21 -23.78
CA ALA A 220 2.32 11.31 -24.03
C ALA A 220 2.67 12.06 -22.73
N GLU A 221 1.67 12.41 -21.91
CA GLU A 221 1.87 13.06 -20.59
C GLU A 221 2.62 12.17 -19.59
N MET A 222 2.56 10.84 -19.76
CA MET A 222 3.34 9.88 -18.98
C MET A 222 4.78 9.70 -19.48
N GLY A 223 5.20 10.43 -20.52
CA GLY A 223 6.57 10.40 -21.05
C GLY A 223 6.80 9.36 -22.16
N PHE A 224 5.74 8.94 -22.86
CA PHE A 224 5.90 8.13 -24.08
C PHE A 224 6.28 9.02 -25.26
N GLU A 225 7.40 8.70 -25.90
CA GLU A 225 7.86 9.28 -27.16
C GLU A 225 7.42 8.41 -28.36
N MET A 226 7.41 9.00 -29.56
CA MET A 226 7.14 8.30 -30.83
C MET A 226 5.82 7.52 -30.80
N VAL A 227 4.75 8.17 -30.36
CA VAL A 227 3.41 7.58 -30.29
C VAL A 227 2.84 7.48 -31.71
N GLU A 228 2.79 6.28 -32.26
CA GLU A 228 2.17 5.97 -33.54
C GLU A 228 0.83 5.26 -33.33
N ILE A 229 -0.23 5.82 -33.90
CA ILE A 229 -1.54 5.16 -33.95
C ILE A 229 -1.50 4.13 -35.07
N THR A 230 -1.70 2.86 -34.73
CA THR A 230 -1.72 1.78 -35.71
C THR A 230 -3.07 1.72 -36.43
N LYS A 231 -3.07 1.31 -37.70
CA LYS A 231 -4.32 1.09 -38.43
C LYS A 231 -4.95 -0.22 -37.98
N ILE A 232 -6.28 -0.20 -37.79
CA ILE A 232 -7.14 -1.31 -37.31
C ILE A 232 -6.92 -2.65 -38.04
N ASN A 233 -6.39 -2.66 -39.27
CA ASN A 233 -6.30 -3.86 -40.09
C ASN A 233 -4.96 -4.58 -39.93
N GLY A 234 -4.99 -5.72 -39.23
CA GLY A 234 -3.97 -6.78 -39.34
C GLY A 234 -2.88 -6.81 -38.26
N ASP A 235 -2.92 -5.93 -37.26
CA ASP A 235 -1.88 -5.86 -36.21
C ASP A 235 -2.21 -6.62 -34.92
N GLY A 236 -3.24 -7.47 -34.97
CA GLY A 236 -3.69 -8.24 -33.82
C GLY A 236 -4.29 -7.38 -32.70
N GLY A 237 -4.72 -6.15 -32.99
CA GLY A 237 -5.42 -5.28 -32.06
C GLY A 237 -4.51 -4.31 -31.32
N ILE A 238 -3.27 -4.08 -31.74
CA ILE A 238 -2.52 -2.96 -31.16
C ILE A 238 -3.22 -1.67 -31.61
N ASP A 239 -3.37 -0.69 -30.71
CA ASP A 239 -3.97 0.60 -31.08
C ASP A 239 -2.90 1.70 -31.09
N VAL A 240 -1.89 1.56 -30.22
CA VAL A 240 -0.79 2.52 -30.08
C VAL A 240 0.53 1.79 -29.91
N ARG A 241 1.57 2.23 -30.63
CA ARG A 241 2.97 1.89 -30.32
C ARG A 241 3.70 3.14 -29.86
N GLY A 242 4.57 3.00 -28.87
CA GLY A 242 5.37 4.11 -28.36
C GLY A 242 6.57 3.64 -27.56
N THR A 243 7.49 4.55 -27.28
CA THR A 243 8.67 4.27 -26.46
C THR A 243 8.59 5.08 -25.17
N LEU A 244 8.45 4.40 -24.03
CA LEU A 244 8.56 5.05 -22.74
C LEU A 244 10.03 5.37 -22.45
N VAL A 245 10.33 6.64 -22.17
CA VAL A 245 11.67 7.09 -21.80
C VAL A 245 11.70 7.41 -20.31
N VAL A 246 12.60 6.74 -19.57
CA VAL A 246 12.78 6.95 -18.13
C VAL A 246 14.16 7.55 -17.88
N GLY A 247 14.18 8.76 -17.32
CA GLY A 247 15.41 9.49 -16.97
C GLY A 247 16.33 9.72 -18.17
N ASP A 248 15.77 9.92 -19.36
CA ASP A 248 16.45 10.16 -20.64
C ASP A 248 17.38 9.04 -21.15
N VAL A 249 17.54 7.95 -20.40
CA VAL A 249 18.51 6.89 -20.70
C VAL A 249 17.88 5.52 -20.94
N VAL A 250 16.77 5.20 -20.27
CA VAL A 250 16.08 3.91 -20.43
C VAL A 250 14.96 4.05 -21.44
N ARG A 251 15.01 3.27 -22.53
CA ARG A 251 13.98 3.23 -23.59
C ARG A 251 13.27 1.89 -23.58
N ILE A 252 11.96 1.91 -23.36
CA ILE A 252 11.11 0.71 -23.33
C ILE A 252 10.10 0.81 -24.45
N LYS A 253 10.22 -0.07 -25.46
CA LYS A 253 9.24 -0.16 -26.55
C LYS A 253 7.97 -0.83 -26.04
N MET A 254 6.84 -0.17 -26.22
CA MET A 254 5.55 -0.59 -25.73
C MET A 254 4.56 -0.68 -26.88
N ALA A 255 3.83 -1.80 -26.94
CA ALA A 255 2.64 -1.95 -27.76
C ALA A 255 1.42 -1.93 -26.84
N VAL A 256 0.50 -1.01 -27.09
CA VAL A 256 -0.65 -0.72 -26.24
C VAL A 256 -1.94 -1.07 -26.97
N GLN A 257 -2.75 -1.88 -26.30
CA GLN A 257 -4.14 -2.14 -26.69
C GLN A 257 -5.06 -1.37 -25.74
N VAL A 258 -5.93 -0.56 -26.31
CA VAL A 258 -6.98 0.22 -25.67
C VAL A 258 -8.33 -0.45 -25.95
N LYS A 259 -9.04 -0.84 -24.90
CA LYS A 259 -10.34 -1.50 -25.01
C LYS A 259 -11.40 -0.78 -24.18
N LYS A 260 -12.29 -0.05 -24.84
CA LYS A 260 -13.47 0.56 -24.21
C LYS A 260 -14.57 -0.49 -24.01
N TRP A 261 -14.66 -1.06 -22.81
CA TRP A 261 -15.64 -2.10 -22.46
C TRP A 261 -16.72 -1.55 -21.52
N LYS A 262 -17.94 -2.09 -21.64
CA LYS A 262 -19.00 -1.83 -20.66
C LYS A 262 -18.55 -2.35 -19.29
N LEU A 263 -18.95 -1.67 -18.21
CA LEU A 263 -18.69 -2.16 -16.85
C LEU A 263 -19.18 -3.61 -16.70
N LYS A 264 -18.40 -4.41 -15.95
CA LYS A 264 -18.62 -5.85 -15.68
C LYS A 264 -18.30 -6.80 -16.81
N ASN A 265 -18.03 -6.30 -18.02
CA ASN A 265 -17.39 -7.12 -19.03
C ASN A 265 -15.88 -7.02 -18.81
N ASN A 266 -15.31 -7.98 -18.09
CA ASN A 266 -13.89 -7.98 -17.80
C ASN A 266 -13.10 -8.53 -19.00
N ILE A 267 -11.89 -7.99 -19.19
CA ILE A 267 -10.94 -8.51 -20.18
C ILE A 267 -10.56 -9.95 -19.79
N GLN A 268 -10.61 -10.84 -20.77
CA GLN A 268 -10.34 -12.27 -20.59
C GLN A 268 -8.94 -12.63 -21.13
N ALA A 269 -8.45 -13.81 -20.71
CA ALA A 269 -7.13 -14.31 -21.13
C ALA A 269 -6.88 -14.31 -22.65
N PRO A 270 -7.86 -14.61 -23.54
CA PRO A 270 -7.63 -14.58 -24.98
C PRO A 270 -7.15 -13.21 -25.50
N VAL A 271 -7.64 -12.10 -24.93
CA VAL A 271 -7.19 -10.76 -25.33
C VAL A 271 -5.73 -10.55 -24.95
N VAL A 272 -5.32 -11.03 -23.77
CA VAL A 272 -3.91 -10.96 -23.33
C VAL A 272 -3.01 -11.79 -24.23
N GLN A 273 -3.45 -12.98 -24.63
CA GLN A 273 -2.72 -13.86 -25.55
C GLN A 273 -2.58 -13.24 -26.94
N GLN A 274 -3.64 -12.60 -27.43
CA GLN A 274 -3.66 -11.92 -28.72
C GLN A 274 -2.66 -10.75 -28.74
N VAL A 275 -2.70 -9.86 -27.74
CA VAL A 275 -1.74 -8.75 -27.61
C VAL A 275 -0.32 -9.29 -27.55
N ARG A 276 -0.08 -10.32 -26.73
CA ARG A 276 1.23 -10.97 -26.61
C ARG A 276 1.74 -11.54 -27.94
N GLY A 277 0.87 -12.15 -28.75
CA GLY A 277 1.22 -12.68 -30.06
C GLY A 277 1.51 -11.60 -31.11
N SER A 278 1.14 -10.36 -30.83
CA SER A 278 1.29 -9.21 -31.74
C SER A 278 2.49 -8.32 -31.40
N LEU A 279 3.23 -8.66 -30.33
CA LEU A 279 4.43 -7.95 -29.91
C LEU A 279 5.58 -8.18 -30.89
N GLY A 280 6.26 -7.10 -31.25
CA GLY A 280 7.52 -7.14 -31.98
C GLY A 280 8.72 -7.52 -31.10
N ALA A 281 9.89 -7.62 -31.71
CA ALA A 281 11.12 -7.95 -31.01
C ALA A 281 11.43 -6.90 -29.92
N HIS A 282 11.60 -7.38 -28.69
CA HIS A 282 11.87 -6.56 -27.49
C HIS A 282 10.78 -5.54 -27.13
N GLU A 283 9.57 -5.68 -27.67
CA GLU A 283 8.41 -4.90 -27.22
C GLU A 283 7.82 -5.51 -25.95
N GLN A 284 7.25 -4.67 -25.09
CA GLN A 284 6.40 -5.07 -23.97
C GLN A 284 4.95 -4.68 -24.28
N GLY A 285 3.99 -5.39 -23.68
CA GLY A 285 2.58 -5.10 -23.88
C GLY A 285 1.98 -4.25 -22.76
N LEU A 286 1.00 -3.41 -23.08
CA LEU A 286 0.12 -2.76 -22.10
C LEU A 286 -1.33 -2.90 -22.58
N ILE A 287 -2.23 -3.30 -21.70
CA ILE A 287 -3.67 -3.30 -21.96
C ILE A 287 -4.35 -2.29 -21.06
N ILE A 288 -5.07 -1.35 -21.68
CA ILE A 288 -5.84 -0.30 -21.01
C ILE A 288 -7.33 -0.56 -21.23
N THR A 289 -8.12 -0.58 -20.16
CA THR A 289 -9.57 -0.79 -20.27
C THR A 289 -10.35 0.11 -19.31
N THR A 290 -11.59 0.45 -19.67
CA THR A 290 -12.56 1.12 -18.79
C THR A 290 -13.21 0.16 -17.77
N SER A 291 -12.97 -1.15 -17.91
CA SER A 291 -13.49 -2.22 -17.05
C SER A 291 -12.39 -2.79 -16.15
N ASP A 292 -12.48 -4.07 -15.77
CA ASP A 292 -11.45 -4.78 -15.01
C ASP A 292 -10.94 -6.02 -15.75
N PHE A 293 -9.97 -6.73 -15.19
CA PHE A 293 -9.39 -7.95 -15.74
C PHE A 293 -9.91 -9.19 -14.99
N SER A 294 -10.13 -10.29 -15.71
CA SER A 294 -10.43 -11.56 -15.05
C SER A 294 -9.19 -12.15 -14.39
N LEU A 295 -9.38 -13.04 -13.41
CA LEU A 295 -8.27 -13.77 -12.79
C LEU A 295 -7.45 -14.55 -13.81
N GLY A 296 -8.09 -15.05 -14.88
CA GLY A 296 -7.41 -15.70 -15.99
C GLY A 296 -6.53 -14.73 -16.78
N ALA A 297 -7.02 -13.53 -17.08
CA ALA A 297 -6.24 -12.50 -17.75
C ALA A 297 -5.03 -12.05 -16.93
N ILE A 298 -5.20 -11.84 -15.62
CA ILE A 298 -4.12 -11.46 -14.71
C ILE A 298 -3.03 -12.55 -14.66
N LYS A 299 -3.45 -13.82 -14.55
CA LYS A 299 -2.51 -14.96 -14.56
C LYS A 299 -1.78 -15.08 -15.89
N GLU A 300 -2.48 -14.94 -17.01
CA GLU A 300 -1.88 -14.99 -18.34
C GLU A 300 -0.87 -13.86 -18.55
N ALA A 301 -1.18 -12.65 -18.09
CA ALA A 301 -0.31 -11.48 -18.23
C ALA A 301 1.02 -11.64 -17.48
N ALA A 302 0.99 -12.27 -16.30
CA ALA A 302 2.11 -12.43 -15.38
C ALA A 302 2.90 -13.75 -15.54
N GLN A 303 2.72 -14.51 -16.62
CA GLN A 303 3.48 -15.75 -16.83
C GLN A 303 4.98 -15.45 -16.96
N ALA A 304 5.80 -16.12 -16.14
CA ALA A 304 7.23 -15.85 -16.00
C ALA A 304 8.04 -16.13 -17.30
N ASP A 305 7.59 -17.09 -18.09
CA ASP A 305 8.32 -17.56 -19.28
C ASP A 305 7.95 -16.77 -20.55
N LYS A 306 7.14 -15.71 -20.42
CA LYS A 306 6.62 -14.93 -21.54
C LYS A 306 6.84 -13.43 -21.36
N THR A 307 6.90 -12.68 -22.46
CA THR A 307 7.07 -11.22 -22.48
C THR A 307 6.03 -10.48 -21.62
N PRO A 308 6.37 -9.71 -20.60
CA PRO A 308 5.37 -9.12 -19.70
C PRO A 308 4.28 -8.29 -20.41
N ILE A 309 3.03 -8.45 -19.96
CA ILE A 309 1.91 -7.59 -20.37
C ILE A 309 1.44 -6.81 -19.14
N ALA A 310 1.65 -5.49 -19.14
CA ALA A 310 1.11 -4.62 -18.11
C ALA A 310 -0.41 -4.47 -18.29
N LEU A 311 -1.13 -4.33 -17.17
CA LEU A 311 -2.58 -4.22 -17.13
C LEU A 311 -2.97 -2.94 -16.41
N MET A 312 -3.80 -2.11 -17.05
CA MET A 312 -4.36 -0.89 -16.50
C MET A 312 -5.88 -0.94 -16.57
N ASN A 313 -6.53 -1.06 -15.41
CA ASN A 313 -7.98 -1.13 -15.32
C ASN A 313 -8.61 0.27 -15.25
N GLY A 314 -9.94 0.32 -15.25
CA GLY A 314 -10.67 1.59 -15.30
C GLY A 314 -10.41 2.50 -14.11
N GLU A 315 -10.19 1.95 -12.92
CA GLU A 315 -9.85 2.75 -11.73
C GLU A 315 -8.44 3.34 -11.84
N GLN A 316 -7.45 2.54 -12.26
CA GLN A 316 -6.08 3.00 -12.46
C GLN A 316 -6.01 4.08 -13.55
N LEU A 317 -6.73 3.89 -14.65
CA LEU A 317 -6.85 4.87 -15.72
C LEU A 317 -7.42 6.19 -15.20
N LEU A 318 -8.50 6.16 -14.43
CA LEU A 318 -9.11 7.37 -13.85
C LEU A 318 -8.14 8.12 -12.92
N ILE A 319 -7.41 7.39 -12.08
CA ILE A 319 -6.41 7.98 -11.18
C ILE A 319 -5.35 8.72 -11.99
N LEU A 320 -4.79 8.09 -13.02
CA LEU A 320 -3.77 8.70 -13.88
C LEU A 320 -4.30 9.92 -14.64
N LEU A 321 -5.50 9.84 -15.21
CA LEU A 321 -6.13 11.00 -15.85
C LEU A 321 -6.25 12.19 -14.89
N MET A 322 -6.64 11.94 -13.63
CA MET A 322 -6.73 12.99 -12.63
C MET A 322 -5.38 13.54 -12.20
N GLU A 323 -4.38 12.67 -12.02
CA GLU A 323 -3.01 13.06 -11.66
C GLU A 323 -2.37 13.96 -12.71
N HIS A 324 -2.61 13.67 -13.98
CA HIS A 324 -2.13 14.46 -15.13
C HIS A 324 -3.08 15.60 -15.53
N GLY A 325 -4.18 15.85 -14.79
CA GLY A 325 -5.10 16.96 -15.09
C GLY A 325 -5.89 16.80 -16.40
N ILE A 326 -6.04 15.57 -16.90
CA ILE A 326 -6.74 15.27 -18.15
C ILE A 326 -8.22 15.07 -17.86
N GLY A 327 -9.06 15.91 -18.47
CA GLY A 327 -10.52 15.87 -18.28
C GLY A 327 -11.00 16.39 -16.92
N VAL A 328 -10.10 16.88 -16.08
CA VAL A 328 -10.38 17.52 -14.78
C VAL A 328 -9.51 18.76 -14.59
N HIS A 329 -10.00 19.72 -13.83
CA HIS A 329 -9.23 20.90 -13.45
C HIS A 329 -8.94 20.85 -11.95
N ARG A 330 -7.67 21.06 -11.57
CA ARG A 330 -7.28 21.15 -10.16
C ARG A 330 -7.33 22.60 -9.72
N SER A 331 -8.24 22.92 -8.82
CA SER A 331 -8.26 24.23 -8.15
C SER A 331 -7.57 24.12 -6.79
N THR A 332 -6.57 24.98 -6.54
CA THR A 332 -5.99 25.18 -5.22
C THR A 332 -6.62 26.41 -4.59
N PRO A 333 -7.40 26.29 -3.50
CA PRO A 333 -7.93 27.46 -2.82
C PRO A 333 -6.80 28.22 -2.11
N ASP A 334 -6.80 29.54 -2.23
CA ASP A 334 -5.94 30.40 -1.41
C ASP A 334 -6.43 30.37 0.04
N LEU A 335 -5.51 30.09 0.97
CA LEU A 335 -5.77 30.15 2.40
C LEU A 335 -4.99 31.32 2.99
N PHE A 336 -5.71 32.37 3.37
CA PHE A 336 -5.14 33.51 4.07
C PHE A 336 -5.31 33.30 5.58
N GLU A 337 -4.23 33.44 6.33
CA GLU A 337 -4.21 33.42 7.80
C GLU A 337 -3.76 34.80 8.30
N ILE A 338 -4.31 35.22 9.45
CA ILE A 338 -3.86 36.45 10.10
C ILE A 338 -2.51 36.14 10.77
N ASP A 339 -1.50 36.95 10.47
CA ASP A 339 -0.24 36.92 11.18
C ASP A 339 -0.45 37.42 12.62
N GLU A 340 -0.34 36.52 13.60
CA GLU A 340 -0.54 36.87 15.01
C GLU A 340 0.57 37.81 15.53
N GLU A 341 1.75 37.86 14.90
CA GLU A 341 2.82 38.81 15.23
C GLU A 341 2.44 40.26 14.85
N TYR A 342 1.60 40.43 13.82
CA TYR A 342 1.06 41.73 13.44
C TYR A 342 0.24 42.37 14.58
N SER A 343 -0.46 41.54 15.37
CA SER A 343 -1.24 41.97 16.53
C SER A 343 -0.40 42.32 17.77
N MET A 344 0.85 41.87 17.85
CA MET A 344 1.72 42.10 19.02
C MET A 344 2.63 43.32 18.92
N GLY A 345 2.55 44.10 17.84
CA GLY A 345 3.21 45.41 17.76
C GLY A 345 4.73 45.36 17.89
N VAL A 346 5.39 44.24 17.60
CA VAL A 346 6.85 44.18 17.53
C VAL A 346 7.25 44.49 16.08
N VAL A 347 7.11 45.76 15.71
CA VAL A 347 7.83 46.30 14.55
C VAL A 347 9.29 46.33 14.94
N LYS A 348 10.12 45.64 14.15
CA LYS A 348 11.58 45.78 14.22
C LYS A 348 12.05 47.01 13.45
#